data_AF-A0A3M9XRK8-F1
#
_entry.id   AF-A0A3M9XRK8-F1
#
_cell.length_a   1.000
_cell.length_b   1.000
_cell.length_c   1.000
_cell.angle_alpha   90.00
_cell.angle_beta   90.00
_cell.angle_gamma   90.00
#
_symmetry.space_group_name_H-M   'P 1'
#
loop_
_entity.id
_entity.type
_entity.pdbx_description
1 polymer ?
#
loop_
_entity_poly.entity_id
_entity_poly.type
_entity_poly.pdbx_seq_one_letter_code
_entity_poly.pdbx_strand_id
1 'polypeptide(L)'
;MPEIAFYHLTRATVEQTLPTLLERSRARGWRAIVQAMSETRLQRLDADLWSYRPESFLPHGTKADGAPEAQPVYLTCENDNPNDADVRFFVEGARIAPALAGSGAPRERAALLFDGRDDAELADARAQWKELRDLGYSLVYHQQSESGGWEEKAREPKS
;
A
#
# COMPACT_ATOMS: atom_id res chain seq x y z
N MET A 1 14.52 -6.75 -6.36
CA MET A 1 13.18 -7.28 -6.01
C MET A 1 12.71 -6.46 -4.82
N PRO A 2 11.48 -5.91 -4.85
CA PRO A 2 11.03 -4.99 -3.82
C PRO A 2 10.96 -5.68 -2.45
N GLU A 3 11.26 -4.93 -1.39
CA GLU A 3 10.92 -5.35 -0.03
C GLU A 3 9.40 -5.26 0.14
N ILE A 4 8.80 -6.27 0.78
CA ILE A 4 7.36 -6.30 1.04
C ILE A 4 7.10 -6.04 2.52
N ALA A 5 6.49 -4.91 2.81
CA ALA A 5 6.12 -4.51 4.16
C ALA A 5 4.66 -4.84 4.46
N PHE A 6 4.42 -5.45 5.62
CA PHE A 6 3.11 -5.69 6.19
C PHE A 6 2.92 -4.75 7.37
N TYR A 7 1.99 -3.80 7.25
CA TYR A 7 1.68 -2.80 8.27
C TYR A 7 0.37 -3.14 8.97
N HIS A 8 0.48 -3.62 10.20
CA HIS A 8 -0.66 -3.93 11.07
C HIS A 8 -1.08 -2.69 11.85
N LEU A 9 -2.24 -2.17 11.46
CA LEU A 9 -2.86 -1.00 12.06
C LEU A 9 -3.67 -1.41 13.28
N THR A 10 -3.23 -1.05 14.48
CA THR A 10 -3.95 -1.38 15.72
C THR A 10 -4.68 -0.17 16.31
N ARG A 11 -4.37 1.04 15.83
CA ARG A 11 -4.91 2.30 16.36
C ARG A 11 -5.48 3.19 15.26
N ALA A 12 -4.61 3.64 14.35
CA ALA A 12 -5.02 4.51 13.26
C ALA A 12 -5.68 3.70 12.14
N THR A 13 -6.58 4.31 11.38
CA THR A 13 -7.19 3.67 10.21
C THR A 13 -6.27 3.75 8.98
N VAL A 14 -6.63 3.04 7.91
CA VAL A 14 -5.96 3.16 6.61
C VAL A 14 -6.03 4.59 6.10
N GLU A 15 -7.20 5.23 6.18
CA GLU A 15 -7.45 6.60 5.73
C GLU A 15 -6.62 7.63 6.51
N GLN A 16 -6.27 7.35 7.76
CA GLN A 16 -5.37 8.21 8.56
C GLN A 16 -3.89 7.95 8.24
N THR A 17 -3.54 6.70 7.97
CA THR A 17 -2.14 6.26 7.83
C THR A 17 -1.61 6.47 6.42
N LEU A 18 -2.39 6.06 5.41
CA LEU A 18 -1.99 6.05 4.00
C LEU A 18 -1.58 7.44 3.49
N PRO A 19 -2.30 8.56 3.77
CA PRO A 19 -1.87 9.87 3.29
C PRO A 19 -0.50 10.26 3.82
N THR A 20 -0.21 9.95 5.09
CA THR A 20 1.11 10.20 5.70
C THR A 20 2.22 9.38 5.03
N LEU A 21 1.94 8.14 4.64
CA LEU A 21 2.91 7.30 3.91
C LEU A 21 3.12 7.79 2.47
N LEU A 22 2.06 8.25 1.81
CA LEU A 22 2.12 8.85 0.48
C LEU A 22 2.95 10.15 0.50
N GLU A 23 2.72 11.05 1.46
CA GLU A 23 3.53 12.26 1.64
C GLU A 23 5.00 11.94 1.82
N ARG A 24 5.34 10.98 2.70
CA ARG A 24 6.74 10.57 2.91
C ARG A 24 7.37 10.00 1.64
N SER A 25 6.59 9.24 0.87
CA SER A 25 7.04 8.70 -0.43
C SER A 25 7.31 9.84 -1.42
N ARG A 26 6.36 10.79 -1.54
CA ARG A 26 6.51 11.98 -2.39
C ARG A 26 7.67 12.88 -1.98
N ALA A 27 7.90 13.06 -0.67
CA ALA A 27 9.03 13.82 -0.14
C ALA A 27 10.39 13.18 -0.50
N ARG A 28 10.42 11.86 -0.73
CA ARG A 28 11.59 11.14 -1.25
C ARG A 28 11.72 11.22 -2.79
N GLY A 29 10.76 11.85 -3.47
CA GLY A 29 10.68 11.91 -4.93
C GLY A 29 10.04 10.67 -5.55
N TRP A 30 9.52 9.74 -4.74
CA TRP A 30 8.93 8.49 -5.23
C TRP A 30 7.57 8.70 -5.88
N ARG A 31 7.28 7.88 -6.88
CA ARG A 31 5.95 7.70 -7.45
C ARG A 31 5.26 6.53 -6.76
N ALA A 32 3.95 6.63 -6.56
CA ALA A 32 3.19 5.63 -5.82
C ALA A 32 2.03 5.06 -6.63
N ILE A 33 1.69 3.80 -6.36
CA ILE A 33 0.37 3.24 -6.65
C ILE A 33 -0.33 2.95 -5.33
N VAL A 34 -1.65 3.18 -5.28
CA VAL A 34 -2.52 2.57 -4.27
C VAL A 34 -3.48 1.62 -4.96
N GLN A 35 -3.50 0.38 -4.51
CA GLN A 35 -4.37 -0.66 -5.02
C GLN A 35 -5.45 -1.02 -4.00
N ALA A 36 -6.71 -0.86 -4.41
CA ALA A 36 -7.88 -1.31 -3.67
C ALA A 36 -8.47 -2.59 -4.28
N MET A 37 -9.40 -3.23 -3.57
CA MET A 37 -10.06 -4.47 -4.01
C MET A 37 -11.25 -4.25 -4.95
N SER A 38 -11.81 -3.04 -4.99
CA SER A 38 -12.99 -2.74 -5.81
C SER A 38 -13.08 -1.26 -6.17
N GLU A 39 -13.76 -0.97 -7.28
CA GLU A 39 -13.97 0.41 -7.75
C GLU A 39 -14.70 1.29 -6.72
N THR A 40 -15.68 0.73 -6.01
CA THR A 40 -16.41 1.45 -4.94
C THR A 40 -15.47 1.88 -3.83
N ARG A 41 -14.54 1.01 -3.44
CA ARG A 41 -13.52 1.31 -2.43
C ARG A 41 -12.52 2.34 -2.94
N LEU A 42 -12.09 2.20 -4.19
CA LEU A 42 -11.19 3.13 -4.85
C LEU A 42 -11.76 4.55 -4.90
N GLN A 43 -13.04 4.70 -5.25
CA GLN A 43 -13.74 5.99 -5.30
C GLN A 43 -13.84 6.65 -3.93
N ARG A 44 -14.11 5.87 -2.88
CA ARG A 44 -14.10 6.40 -1.51
C ARG A 44 -12.72 6.88 -1.10
N LEU A 45 -11.69 6.08 -1.39
CA LEU A 45 -10.31 6.44 -1.10
C LEU A 45 -9.87 7.72 -1.83
N ASP A 46 -10.24 7.87 -3.10
CA ASP A 46 -9.99 9.08 -3.90
C ASP A 46 -10.60 10.34 -3.23
N ALA A 47 -11.87 10.27 -2.84
CA ALA A 47 -12.52 11.37 -2.13
C ALA A 47 -11.88 11.68 -0.76
N ASP A 48 -11.49 10.66 -0.01
CA ASP A 48 -10.83 10.81 1.29
C ASP A 48 -9.46 11.47 1.14
N LEU A 49 -8.67 11.07 0.12
CA LEU A 49 -7.34 11.65 -0.15
C LEU A 49 -7.38 13.12 -0.57
N TRP A 50 -8.47 13.60 -1.16
CA TRP A 50 -8.66 15.03 -1.44
C TRP A 50 -9.02 15.86 -0.21
N SER A 51 -9.63 15.24 0.81
CA SER A 51 -10.20 15.96 1.97
C SER A 51 -9.45 15.72 3.28
N TYR A 52 -8.44 14.84 3.31
CA TYR A 52 -7.85 14.37 4.56
C TYR A 52 -7.16 15.46 5.40
N ARG A 53 -6.56 16.49 4.76
CA ARG A 53 -6.06 17.71 5.43
C ARG A 53 -6.16 18.94 4.52
N PRO A 54 -6.73 20.07 4.99
CA PRO A 54 -6.98 21.26 4.16
C PRO A 54 -5.75 21.86 3.47
N GLU A 55 -4.57 21.74 4.09
CA GLU A 55 -3.32 22.33 3.61
C GLU A 55 -2.42 21.33 2.86
N SER A 56 -2.86 20.07 2.73
CA SER A 56 -2.06 19.03 2.07
C SER A 56 -2.41 18.95 0.58
N PHE A 57 -1.38 18.80 -0.25
CA PHE A 57 -1.54 18.57 -1.68
C PHE A 57 -0.89 17.23 -2.07
N LEU A 58 -1.72 16.20 -2.21
CA LEU A 58 -1.34 14.90 -2.73
C LEU A 58 -1.93 14.75 -4.14
N PRO A 59 -1.23 15.17 -5.20
CA PRO A 59 -1.74 15.02 -6.56
C PRO A 59 -1.85 13.53 -6.90
N HIS A 60 -3.07 13.09 -7.14
CA HIS A 60 -3.41 11.71 -7.48
C HIS A 60 -4.48 11.66 -8.56
N GLY A 61 -4.60 10.51 -9.21
CA GLY A 61 -5.64 10.24 -10.18
C GLY A 61 -5.89 8.75 -10.37
N THR A 62 -7.00 8.45 -11.01
CA THR A 62 -7.47 7.11 -11.34
C THR A 62 -7.39 6.88 -12.86
N LYS A 63 -7.83 5.71 -13.33
CA LYS A 63 -8.03 5.46 -14.76
C LYS A 63 -8.99 6.46 -15.42
N ALA A 64 -9.97 7.00 -14.68
CA ALA A 64 -10.98 7.91 -15.22
C ALA A 64 -10.41 9.28 -15.59
N ASP A 65 -9.32 9.70 -14.92
CA ASP A 65 -8.66 10.99 -15.14
C ASP A 65 -7.73 10.99 -16.37
N GLY A 66 -7.44 9.82 -16.93
CA GLY A 66 -6.51 9.64 -18.04
C GLY A 66 -5.04 9.87 -17.68
N ALA A 67 -4.16 9.62 -18.65
CA ALA A 67 -2.71 9.75 -18.54
C ALA A 67 -2.13 9.17 -17.23
N PRO A 68 -2.38 7.87 -16.93
CA PRO A 68 -1.90 7.24 -15.70
C PRO A 68 -0.38 7.40 -15.50
N GLU A 69 0.39 7.42 -16.58
CA GLU A 69 1.83 7.65 -16.61
C GLU A 69 2.25 9.03 -16.06
N ALA A 70 1.35 10.02 -16.07
CA ALA A 70 1.61 11.35 -15.51
C ALA A 70 1.36 11.41 -13.99
N GLN A 71 0.55 10.50 -13.43
CA GLN A 71 0.04 10.59 -12.06
C GLN A 71 1.10 10.27 -10.99
N PRO A 72 1.53 11.24 -10.15
CA PRO A 72 2.54 10.99 -9.12
C PRO A 72 2.11 9.97 -8.07
N VAL A 73 0.80 9.89 -7.82
CA VAL A 73 0.12 8.82 -7.10
C VAL A 73 -1.00 8.31 -8.00
N TYR A 74 -1.02 7.03 -8.31
CA TYR A 74 -2.03 6.42 -9.15
C TYR A 74 -2.91 5.45 -8.34
N LEU A 75 -4.22 5.62 -8.44
CA LEU A 75 -5.22 4.79 -7.76
C LEU A 75 -5.79 3.77 -8.75
N THR A 76 -5.76 2.48 -8.42
CA THR A 76 -6.26 1.42 -9.30
C THR A 76 -6.81 0.21 -8.54
N CYS A 77 -7.61 -0.63 -9.21
CA CYS A 77 -7.90 -2.00 -8.77
C CYS A 77 -7.06 -3.04 -9.53
N GLU A 78 -6.42 -2.63 -10.62
CA GLU A 78 -5.68 -3.48 -11.54
C GLU A 78 -4.26 -3.77 -11.03
N ASN A 79 -3.59 -4.75 -11.66
CA ASN A 79 -2.26 -5.20 -11.25
C ASN A 79 -1.11 -4.53 -12.04
N ASP A 80 -1.42 -3.68 -13.02
CA ASP A 80 -0.42 -2.98 -13.82
C ASP A 80 0.31 -1.88 -13.02
N ASN A 81 1.42 -1.38 -13.59
CA ASN A 81 2.21 -0.27 -13.04
C ASN A 81 2.42 0.82 -14.11
N PRO A 82 1.35 1.52 -14.51
CA PRO A 82 1.41 2.45 -15.65
C PRO A 82 2.20 3.73 -15.34
N ASN A 83 2.38 4.05 -14.06
CA ASN A 83 3.06 5.26 -13.62
C ASN A 83 4.49 5.00 -13.12
N ASP A 84 5.07 3.84 -13.42
CA ASP A 84 6.47 3.54 -13.07
C ASP A 84 6.76 3.68 -11.56
N ALA A 85 5.80 3.31 -10.71
CA ALA A 85 5.85 3.53 -9.27
C ALA A 85 7.05 2.85 -8.59
N ASP A 86 7.66 3.60 -7.66
CA ASP A 86 8.70 3.11 -6.77
C ASP A 86 8.09 2.34 -5.60
N VAL A 87 6.90 2.77 -5.14
CA VAL A 87 6.17 2.14 -4.05
C VAL A 87 4.73 1.81 -4.43
N ARG A 88 4.24 0.66 -3.99
CA ARG A 88 2.83 0.27 -4.15
C ARG A 88 2.21 -0.07 -2.81
N PHE A 89 1.15 0.65 -2.46
CA PHE A 89 0.35 0.41 -1.26
C PHE A 89 -0.86 -0.46 -1.63
N PHE A 90 -1.11 -1.48 -0.83
CA PHE A 90 -2.25 -2.37 -0.93
C PHE A 90 -3.13 -2.13 0.28
N VAL A 91 -4.42 -1.92 0.07
CA VAL A 91 -5.37 -1.60 1.13
C VAL A 91 -6.59 -2.50 1.06
N GLU A 92 -7.29 -2.63 2.20
CA GLU A 92 -8.59 -3.31 2.30
C GLU A 92 -8.57 -4.74 1.72
N GLY A 93 -7.48 -5.47 1.97
CA GLY A 93 -7.30 -6.86 1.52
C GLY A 93 -6.78 -7.04 0.08
N ALA A 94 -6.35 -5.96 -0.59
CA ALA A 94 -5.76 -6.06 -1.93
C ALA A 94 -4.59 -7.07 -1.99
N ARG A 95 -4.57 -7.88 -3.05
CA ARG A 95 -3.61 -8.98 -3.21
C ARG A 95 -2.29 -8.49 -3.79
N ILE A 96 -1.20 -8.74 -3.06
CA ILE A 96 0.16 -8.33 -3.47
C ILE A 96 0.70 -9.21 -4.60
N ALA A 97 0.61 -10.54 -4.46
CA ALA A 97 1.31 -11.47 -5.36
C ALA A 97 1.00 -11.24 -6.87
N PRO A 98 -0.27 -11.01 -7.30
CA PRO A 98 -0.57 -10.74 -8.70
C PRO A 98 0.10 -9.48 -9.25
N ALA A 99 0.23 -8.43 -8.42
CA ALA A 99 0.88 -7.18 -8.79
C ALA A 99 2.41 -7.29 -8.82
N LEU A 100 3.02 -8.30 -8.18
CA LEU A 100 4.46 -8.52 -8.26
C LEU A 100 4.88 -9.35 -9.49
N ALA A 101 3.93 -9.93 -10.20
CA ALA A 101 4.20 -10.66 -11.43
C ALA A 101 4.42 -9.70 -12.61
N GLY A 102 5.44 -9.96 -13.42
CA GLY A 102 5.71 -9.21 -14.65
C GLY A 102 6.01 -7.73 -14.41
N SER A 103 5.41 -6.86 -15.22
CA SER A 103 5.66 -5.41 -15.20
C SER A 103 4.84 -4.63 -14.15
N GLY A 104 4.05 -5.30 -13.32
CA GLY A 104 3.23 -4.66 -12.28
C GLY A 104 3.99 -4.29 -11.01
N ALA A 105 5.21 -4.84 -10.84
CA ALA A 105 5.95 -4.71 -9.59
C ALA A 105 6.41 -3.26 -9.35
N PRO A 106 6.34 -2.76 -8.11
CA PRO A 106 6.99 -1.51 -7.74
C PRO A 106 8.51 -1.68 -7.73
N ARG A 107 9.26 -0.60 -7.98
CA ARG A 107 10.72 -0.65 -8.07
C ARG A 107 11.40 -0.94 -6.72
N GLU A 108 10.89 -0.33 -5.65
CA GLU A 108 11.53 -0.30 -4.35
C GLU A 108 10.75 -1.08 -3.28
N ARG A 109 9.43 -0.87 -3.19
CA ARG A 109 8.64 -1.39 -2.06
C ARG A 109 7.19 -1.71 -2.40
N ALA A 110 6.71 -2.86 -1.91
CA ALA A 110 5.29 -3.16 -1.79
C ALA A 110 4.89 -3.04 -0.31
N ALA A 111 3.72 -2.50 0.00
CA ALA A 111 3.26 -2.29 1.37
C ALA A 111 1.78 -2.63 1.52
N LEU A 112 1.44 -3.67 2.28
CA LEU A 112 0.07 -3.97 2.67
C LEU A 112 -0.26 -3.24 3.98
N LEU A 113 -1.32 -2.44 3.98
CA LEU A 113 -1.92 -1.88 5.19
C LEU A 113 -3.19 -2.67 5.50
N PHE A 114 -3.32 -3.15 6.73
CA PHE A 114 -4.49 -3.91 7.17
C PHE A 114 -4.90 -3.54 8.59
N ASP A 115 -6.21 -3.54 8.84
CA ASP A 115 -6.78 -3.25 10.15
C ASP A 115 -6.69 -4.47 11.07
N GLY A 116 -5.97 -4.31 12.18
CA GLY A 116 -5.81 -5.31 13.23
C GLY A 116 -7.04 -5.58 14.08
N ARG A 117 -8.09 -4.79 13.89
CA ARG A 117 -9.40 -4.96 14.55
C ARG A 117 -10.40 -5.67 13.64
N ASP A 118 -10.02 -5.94 12.39
CA ASP A 118 -10.79 -6.74 11.44
C ASP A 118 -10.17 -8.14 11.31
N ASP A 119 -10.88 -9.15 11.82
CA ASP A 119 -10.43 -10.55 11.81
C ASP A 119 -10.26 -11.09 10.38
N ALA A 120 -11.04 -10.62 9.40
CA ALA A 120 -10.91 -11.03 8.02
C ALA A 120 -9.64 -10.47 7.39
N GLU A 121 -9.35 -9.19 7.61
CA GLU A 121 -8.09 -8.60 7.11
C GLU A 121 -6.85 -9.22 7.76
N LEU A 122 -6.92 -9.55 9.05
CA LEU A 122 -5.85 -10.28 9.74
C LEU A 122 -5.61 -11.68 9.14
N ALA A 123 -6.68 -12.41 8.85
CA ALA A 123 -6.59 -13.73 8.22
C ALA A 123 -5.99 -13.63 6.81
N ASP A 124 -6.44 -12.65 6.02
CA ASP A 124 -5.96 -12.41 4.66
C ASP A 124 -4.48 -11.99 4.65
N ALA A 125 -4.07 -11.08 5.53
CA ALA A 125 -2.68 -10.66 5.65
C ALA A 125 -1.75 -11.84 6.01
N ARG A 126 -2.20 -12.74 6.92
CA ARG A 126 -1.45 -13.96 7.25
C ARG A 126 -1.33 -14.90 6.06
N ALA A 127 -2.40 -15.06 5.28
CA ALA A 127 -2.40 -15.89 4.08
C ALA A 127 -1.44 -15.34 3.01
N GLN A 128 -1.48 -14.02 2.76
CA GLN A 128 -0.57 -13.35 1.83
C GLN A 128 0.90 -13.42 2.29
N TRP A 129 1.17 -13.25 3.59
CA TRP A 129 2.52 -13.41 4.15
C TRP A 129 3.08 -14.80 3.85
N LYS A 130 2.29 -15.85 4.10
CA LYS A 130 2.70 -17.23 3.84
C LYS A 130 2.99 -17.44 2.34
N GLU A 131 2.09 -17.02 1.47
CA GLU A 131 2.25 -17.13 0.01
C GLU A 131 3.55 -16.45 -0.46
N LEU A 132 3.77 -15.19 -0.10
CA LEU A 132 4.93 -14.43 -0.56
C LEU A 132 6.25 -14.95 0.02
N ARG A 133 6.23 -15.44 1.26
CA ARG A 133 7.38 -16.12 1.87
C ARG A 133 7.71 -17.39 1.09
N ASP A 134 6.70 -18.20 0.77
CA ASP A 134 6.89 -19.46 0.03
C ASP A 134 7.36 -19.20 -1.42
N LEU A 135 7.06 -18.01 -1.97
CA LEU A 135 7.61 -17.49 -3.23
C LEU A 135 9.04 -16.91 -3.11
N GLY A 136 9.60 -16.83 -1.90
CA GLY A 136 10.98 -16.37 -1.66
C GLY A 136 11.17 -14.85 -1.61
N TYR A 137 10.12 -14.06 -1.43
CA TYR A 137 10.24 -12.62 -1.28
C TYR A 137 10.82 -12.22 0.08
N SER A 138 11.47 -11.05 0.13
CA SER A 138 11.87 -10.44 1.39
C SER A 138 10.68 -9.72 2.02
N LEU A 139 10.32 -10.13 3.23
CA LEU A 139 9.16 -9.62 3.95
C LEU A 139 9.59 -8.95 5.25
N VAL A 140 8.87 -7.89 5.63
CA VAL A 140 8.99 -7.26 6.94
C VAL A 140 7.61 -6.99 7.51
N TYR A 141 7.40 -7.35 8.77
CA TYR A 141 6.14 -7.15 9.48
C TYR A 141 6.33 -6.06 10.53
N HIS A 142 5.58 -4.97 10.37
CA HIS A 142 5.52 -3.86 11.31
C HIS A 142 4.15 -3.79 11.98
N GLN A 143 4.15 -3.54 13.29
CA GLN A 143 2.93 -3.27 14.06
C GLN A 143 3.00 -1.86 14.63
N GLN A 144 1.85 -1.16 14.67
CA GLN A 144 1.76 0.12 15.35
C GLN A 144 2.04 -0.03 16.85
N SER A 145 2.99 0.77 17.35
CA SER A 145 3.31 0.87 18.77
C SER A 145 2.30 1.76 19.52
N GLU A 146 2.33 1.70 20.85
CA GLU A 146 1.50 2.56 21.71
C GLU A 146 1.76 4.06 21.49
N SER A 147 2.97 4.42 21.08
CA SER A 147 3.39 5.80 20.79
C SER A 147 3.01 6.31 19.39
N GLY A 148 2.39 5.47 18.55
CA GLY A 148 2.03 5.80 17.16
C GLY A 148 3.16 5.59 16.14
N GLY A 149 4.34 5.14 16.58
CA GLY A 149 5.43 4.68 15.70
C GLY A 149 5.24 3.25 15.22
N TRP A 150 6.20 2.73 14.45
CA TRP A 150 6.22 1.36 13.92
C TRP A 150 7.28 0.52 14.62
N GLU A 151 6.93 -0.71 14.98
CA GLU A 151 7.85 -1.70 15.53
C GLU A 151 7.94 -2.90 14.59
N GLU A 152 9.16 -3.28 14.17
CA GLU A 152 9.38 -4.53 13.43
C GLU A 152 9.16 -5.72 14.37
N LYS A 153 8.21 -6.59 14.02
CA LYS A 153 7.83 -7.78 14.78
C LYS A 153 8.36 -9.07 14.16
N ALA A 154 8.57 -9.10 12.85
CA ALA A 154 9.14 -10.23 12.15
C ALA A 154 9.74 -9.80 10.80
N ARG A 155 10.66 -10.62 10.28
CA ARG A 155 11.17 -10.51 8.91
C ARG A 155 11.46 -11.87 8.31
N GLU A 156 11.43 -11.93 6.98
CA GLU A 156 11.81 -13.09 6.18
C GLU A 156 12.75 -12.66 5.02
N PRO A 157 13.81 -13.43 4.73
CA PRO A 157 14.35 -14.49 5.59
C PRO A 157 14.79 -13.92 6.95
N LYS A 158 14.77 -14.76 7.99
CA LYS A 158 15.30 -14.38 9.29
C LYS A 158 16.79 -14.04 9.16
N SER A 159 17.17 -12.87 9.68
CA SER A 159 18.55 -12.40 9.76
C SER A 159 19.41 -13.28 10.66
#